data_AF-A0A6M0BI13-F1
#
_entry.id   AF-A0A6M0BI13-F1
#
_cell.length_a   1.000
_cell.length_b   1.000
_cell.length_c   1.000
_cell.angle_alpha   90.00
_cell.angle_beta   90.00
_cell.angle_gamma   90.00
#
_symmetry.space_group_name_H-M   'P 1'
#
loop_
_entity.id
_entity.type
_entity.pdbx_description
1 polymer ?
#
loop_
_entity_poly.entity_id
_entity_poly.type
_entity_poly.pdbx_seq_one_letter_code
_entity_poly.pdbx_strand_id
1 'polypeptide(L)'
;SNVIYDVHAMGNPFLWWLSTTAILLLLLLLTQRILEGVGWKSIPTSYTWITLYLIVNYAANLLPWTKVTRCTFLYHYMGASVFSGLALAWLVDRWLHSEKNQYRSAGFTVILVVVLAFIFWLPIYLGLPLSESGYQLRMWFRSWI
;
A
#
# COMPACT_ATOMS: atom_id res chain seq x y z
N SER A 1 -9.49 28.26 -22.32
CA SER A 1 -9.31 27.36 -21.16
C SER A 1 -7.84 27.24 -20.87
N ASN A 2 -7.39 27.65 -19.68
CA ASN A 2 -6.00 27.44 -19.27
C ASN A 2 -5.77 25.93 -19.09
N VAL A 3 -4.77 25.38 -19.79
CA VAL A 3 -4.37 23.98 -19.68
C VAL A 3 -3.22 23.91 -18.68
N ILE A 4 -3.35 23.07 -17.66
CA ILE A 4 -2.32 22.87 -16.63
C ILE A 4 -1.47 21.66 -17.06
N TYR A 5 -0.16 21.87 -17.12
CA TYR A 5 0.84 20.81 -17.34
C TYR A 5 1.66 20.68 -16.06
N ASP A 6 1.33 19.69 -15.22
CA ASP A 6 2.09 19.40 -14.01
C ASP A 6 2.23 17.89 -13.83
N VAL A 7 3.43 17.45 -13.41
CA VAL A 7 3.74 16.03 -13.17
C VAL A 7 3.93 15.87 -11.67
N HIS A 8 2.86 15.47 -10.99
CA HIS A 8 2.92 15.16 -9.57
C HIS A 8 3.43 13.74 -9.39
N ALA A 9 4.54 13.60 -8.66
CA ALA A 9 5.00 12.32 -8.13
C ALA A 9 4.04 11.88 -7.01
N MET A 10 2.87 11.40 -7.38
CA MET A 10 1.86 10.84 -6.49
C MET A 10 1.64 9.38 -6.89
N GLY A 11 1.53 8.47 -5.92
CA GLY A 11 1.17 7.08 -6.22
C GLY A 11 -0.34 6.87 -6.20
N ASN A 12 -0.77 5.65 -6.52
CA ASN A 12 -2.17 5.24 -6.44
C ASN A 12 -2.64 5.30 -4.97
N PRO A 13 -3.56 6.23 -4.61
CA PRO A 13 -3.94 6.44 -3.22
C PRO A 13 -4.54 5.18 -2.58
N PHE A 14 -5.40 4.47 -3.31
CA PHE A 14 -6.00 3.23 -2.82
C PHE A 14 -4.97 2.11 -2.65
N LEU A 15 -4.04 1.97 -3.60
CA LEU A 15 -2.95 0.99 -3.46
C LEU A 15 -2.11 1.30 -2.22
N TRP A 16 -1.76 2.56 -1.98
CA TRP A 16 -0.99 2.96 -0.82
C TRP A 16 -1.75 2.71 0.49
N TRP A 17 -2.98 3.17 0.61
CA TRP A 17 -3.75 2.98 1.84
C TRP A 17 -4.01 1.51 2.14
N LEU A 18 -4.42 0.72 1.15
CA LEU A 18 -4.68 -0.70 1.33
C LEU A 18 -3.39 -1.47 1.65
N SER A 19 -2.28 -1.14 1.01
CA SER A 19 -1.00 -1.81 1.27
C SER A 19 -0.38 -1.45 2.62
N THR A 20 -0.47 -0.20 3.06
CA THR A 20 -0.10 0.18 4.42
C THR A 20 -1.00 -0.50 5.45
N THR A 21 -2.31 -0.58 5.18
CA THR A 21 -3.26 -1.32 6.04
C THR A 21 -2.92 -2.81 6.10
N ALA A 22 -2.46 -3.40 4.99
CA ALA A 22 -1.98 -4.79 4.97
C ALA A 22 -0.80 -5.00 5.94
N ILE A 23 0.20 -4.11 5.93
CA ILE A 23 1.31 -4.16 6.90
C ILE A 23 0.80 -4.07 8.34
N LEU A 24 -0.14 -3.14 8.63
CA LEU A 24 -0.72 -3.02 9.96
C LEU A 24 -1.47 -4.29 10.38
N LEU A 25 -2.26 -4.89 9.49
CA LEU A 25 -2.96 -6.14 9.77
C LEU A 25 -1.99 -7.28 10.07
N LEU A 26 -0.94 -7.42 9.26
CA LEU A 26 0.10 -8.42 9.48
C LEU A 26 0.81 -8.23 10.82
N LEU A 27 1.09 -6.98 11.20
CA LEU A 27 1.69 -6.65 12.49
C LEU A 27 0.76 -7.03 13.65
N LEU A 28 -0.53 -6.69 13.56
CA LEU A 28 -1.53 -7.06 14.58
C LEU A 28 -1.64 -8.57 14.75
N LEU A 29 -1.72 -9.33 13.65
CA LEU A 29 -1.78 -10.79 13.68
C LEU A 29 -0.50 -11.41 14.28
N LEU A 30 0.66 -10.84 13.96
CA LEU A 30 1.93 -11.27 14.54
C LEU A 30 1.98 -11.00 16.05
N THR A 31 1.56 -9.81 16.49
CA THR A 31 1.51 -9.44 17.91
C THR A 31 0.53 -10.32 18.68
N GLN A 32 -0.67 -10.58 18.15
CA GLN A 32 -1.65 -11.49 18.76
C GLN A 32 -1.07 -12.88 18.98
N ARG A 33 -0.41 -13.46 17.96
CA ARG A 33 0.24 -14.77 18.07
C ARG A 33 1.34 -14.82 19.13
N ILE A 34 2.09 -13.73 19.31
CA ILE A 34 3.11 -13.62 20.36
C ILE A 34 2.46 -13.56 21.74
N LEU A 35 1.42 -12.73 21.90
CA LEU A 35 0.69 -12.55 23.17
C LEU A 35 -0.04 -13.83 23.62
N GLU A 36 -0.59 -14.60 22.69
CA GLU A 36 -1.22 -15.90 22.95
C GLU A 36 -0.20 -16.99 23.35
N GLY A 37 1.10 -16.67 23.43
CA GLY A 37 2.14 -17.59 23.89
C GLY A 37 2.50 -18.70 22.89
N VAL A 38 1.93 -18.65 21.68
CA VAL A 38 2.20 -19.58 20.58
C VAL A 38 3.54 -19.27 19.91
N GLY A 39 3.93 -17.98 19.89
CA GLY A 39 4.97 -17.43 19.03
C GLY A 39 6.36 -18.08 19.08
N TRP A 40 6.73 -18.73 20.20
CA TRP A 40 8.06 -19.35 20.38
C TRP A 40 7.99 -20.82 20.82
N LYS A 41 6.80 -21.33 21.18
CA LYS A 41 6.60 -22.74 21.53
C LYS A 41 6.32 -23.62 20.31
N SER A 42 5.81 -23.02 19.22
CA SER A 42 5.56 -23.71 17.95
C SER A 42 6.64 -23.39 16.92
N ILE A 43 7.07 -24.38 16.14
CA ILE A 43 7.95 -24.16 14.98
C ILE A 43 7.31 -23.10 14.07
N PRO A 44 8.02 -22.02 13.69
CA PRO A 44 7.45 -20.97 12.86
C PRO A 44 7.03 -21.53 11.50
N THR A 45 5.75 -21.33 11.16
CA THR A 45 5.20 -21.73 9.85
C THR A 45 5.76 -20.84 8.73
N SER A 46 5.74 -21.31 7.48
CA SER A 46 6.15 -20.49 6.31
C SER A 46 5.44 -19.13 6.26
N TYR A 47 4.16 -19.08 6.66
CA TYR A 47 3.39 -17.82 6.74
C TYR A 47 3.97 -16.82 7.75
N THR A 48 4.54 -17.29 8.85
CA THR A 48 5.17 -16.45 9.88
C THR A 48 6.45 -15.85 9.36
N TRP A 49 7.27 -16.64 8.66
CA TRP A 49 8.50 -16.16 8.01
C TRP A 49 8.21 -15.12 6.93
N ILE A 50 7.19 -15.35 6.09
CA ILE A 50 6.76 -14.35 5.09
C ILE A 50 6.30 -13.06 5.78
N THR A 51 5.46 -13.18 6.82
CA THR A 51 4.97 -12.01 7.58
C THR A 51 6.12 -11.21 8.19
N LEU A 52 7.06 -11.89 8.86
CA LEU A 52 8.25 -11.27 9.43
C LEU A 52 9.12 -10.62 8.37
N TYR A 53 9.38 -11.31 7.25
CA TYR A 53 10.15 -10.78 6.14
C TYR A 53 9.54 -9.48 5.62
N LEU A 54 8.22 -9.44 5.39
CA LEU A 54 7.53 -8.26 4.88
C LEU A 54 7.58 -7.09 5.88
N ILE A 55 7.29 -7.33 7.16
CA ILE A 55 7.28 -6.29 8.20
C ILE A 55 8.70 -5.74 8.42
N VAL A 56 9.69 -6.61 8.56
CA VAL A 56 11.08 -6.21 8.82
C VAL A 56 11.62 -5.41 7.64
N ASN A 57 11.39 -5.85 6.40
CA ASN A 57 11.88 -5.10 5.25
C ASN A 57 11.13 -3.79 5.02
N TYR A 58 9.81 -3.74 5.30
CA TYR A 58 9.06 -2.48 5.31
C TYR A 58 9.68 -1.49 6.31
N ALA A 59 9.92 -1.94 7.55
CA ALA A 59 10.52 -1.13 8.59
C ALA A 59 11.96 -0.72 8.25
N ALA A 60 12.78 -1.63 7.73
CA ALA A 60 14.16 -1.36 7.35
C ALA A 60 14.26 -0.30 6.23
N ASN A 61 13.28 -0.26 5.33
CA ASN A 61 13.23 0.73 4.25
C ASN A 61 12.51 2.03 4.63
N LEU A 62 11.78 2.08 5.75
CA LEU A 62 11.05 3.27 6.22
C LEU A 62 11.78 3.99 7.36
N LEU A 63 12.17 3.26 8.40
CA LEU A 63 12.68 3.81 9.66
C LEU A 63 13.93 4.68 9.50
N PRO A 64 14.91 4.38 8.61
CA PRO A 64 16.07 5.24 8.43
C PRO A 64 15.68 6.69 8.11
N TRP A 65 14.61 6.90 7.35
CA TRP A 65 14.16 8.21 6.90
C TRP A 65 13.40 9.00 7.97
N THR A 66 12.90 8.33 9.01
CA THR A 66 12.12 8.99 10.08
C THR A 66 12.95 9.87 11.02
N LYS A 67 14.28 9.65 11.07
CA LYS A 67 15.21 10.38 11.95
C LYS A 67 16.16 11.32 11.21
N VAL A 68 16.02 11.44 9.89
CA VAL A 68 16.88 12.32 9.09
C VAL A 68 16.48 13.77 9.30
N THR A 69 17.47 14.62 9.60
CA THR A 69 17.28 16.06 9.82
C THR A 69 17.31 16.89 8.53
N ARG A 70 17.66 16.26 7.41
CA ARG A 70 17.62 16.88 6.06
C ARG A 70 16.23 16.76 5.44
N CYS A 71 15.98 17.52 4.38
CA CYS A 71 14.74 17.43 3.61
C CYS A 71 14.53 16.01 3.05
N THR A 72 13.38 15.41 3.38
CA THR A 72 12.95 14.12 2.84
C THR A 72 11.79 14.31 1.88
N PHE A 73 11.87 13.67 0.71
CA PHE A 73 10.81 13.62 -0.28
C PHE A 73 10.16 12.24 -0.35
N LEU A 74 9.00 12.17 -1.02
CA LEU A 74 8.19 10.96 -1.14
C LEU A 74 8.92 9.76 -1.74
N TYR A 75 9.94 9.98 -2.61
CA TYR A 75 10.67 8.87 -3.21
C TYR A 75 11.43 8.00 -2.19
N HIS A 76 11.77 8.54 -1.01
CA HIS A 76 12.39 7.76 0.07
C HIS A 76 11.45 6.66 0.59
N TYR A 77 10.13 6.86 0.46
CA TYR A 77 9.13 5.85 0.80
C TYR A 77 9.05 4.71 -0.21
N MET A 78 9.61 4.85 -1.43
CA MET A 78 9.38 3.87 -2.50
C MET A 78 9.89 2.48 -2.15
N GLY A 79 11.05 2.37 -1.48
CA GLY A 79 11.56 1.08 -0.99
C GLY A 79 10.58 0.40 -0.02
N ALA A 80 10.05 1.13 0.95
CA ALA A 80 9.05 0.61 1.88
C ALA A 80 7.74 0.24 1.16
N SER A 81 7.31 1.07 0.20
CA SER A 81 6.08 0.85 -0.58
C SER A 81 6.08 -0.46 -1.37
N VAL A 82 7.25 -0.95 -1.81
CA VAL A 82 7.37 -2.26 -2.46
C VAL A 82 6.98 -3.38 -1.48
N PHE A 83 7.50 -3.35 -0.26
CA PHE A 83 7.19 -4.36 0.76
C PHE A 83 5.75 -4.28 1.24
N SER A 84 5.16 -3.08 1.37
CA SER A 84 3.73 -2.97 1.67
C SER A 84 2.88 -3.51 0.52
N GLY A 85 3.25 -3.24 -0.73
CA GLY A 85 2.58 -3.79 -1.92
C GLY A 85 2.64 -5.31 -1.97
N LEU A 86 3.80 -5.91 -1.67
CA LEU A 86 3.95 -7.36 -1.55
C LEU A 86 3.08 -7.94 -0.42
N ALA A 87 2.97 -7.24 0.71
CA ALA A 87 2.08 -7.65 1.80
C ALA A 87 0.61 -7.65 1.37
N LEU A 88 0.16 -6.64 0.64
CA LEU A 88 -1.19 -6.61 0.08
C LEU A 88 -1.41 -7.75 -0.91
N ALA A 89 -0.47 -7.95 -1.85
CA ALA A 89 -0.56 -9.01 -2.85
C ALA A 89 -0.65 -10.39 -2.20
N TRP A 90 0.16 -10.64 -1.17
CA TRP A 90 0.13 -11.89 -0.41
C TRP A 90 -1.20 -12.12 0.32
N LEU A 91 -1.76 -11.08 0.96
CA LEU A 91 -3.09 -11.19 1.59
C LEU A 91 -4.19 -11.47 0.56
N VAL A 92 -4.18 -10.73 -0.56
CA VAL A 92 -5.15 -10.89 -1.64
C VAL A 92 -5.08 -12.29 -2.23
N ASP A 93 -3.88 -12.83 -2.49
CA ASP A 93 -3.69 -14.20 -2.98
C ASP A 93 -4.36 -15.23 -2.05
N ARG A 94 -4.14 -15.09 -0.74
CA ARG A 94 -4.78 -15.98 0.26
C ARG A 94 -6.30 -15.83 0.32
N TRP A 95 -6.81 -14.62 0.14
CA TRP A 95 -8.24 -14.35 0.10
C TRP A 95 -8.90 -14.96 -1.13
N LEU A 96 -8.25 -14.88 -2.30
CA LEU A 96 -8.74 -15.47 -3.54
C LEU A 96 -8.80 -17.00 -3.50
N HIS A 97 -7.86 -17.64 -2.78
CA HIS A 97 -7.82 -19.09 -2.57
C HIS A 97 -8.59 -19.58 -1.33
N SER A 98 -9.33 -18.71 -0.64
CA SER A 98 -10.10 -19.10 0.53
C SER A 98 -11.41 -19.80 0.16
N GLU A 99 -11.75 -20.88 0.85
CA GLU A 99 -13.07 -21.55 0.72
C GLU A 99 -14.26 -20.64 1.04
N LYS A 100 -14.05 -19.56 1.81
CA LYS A 100 -15.12 -18.64 2.19
C LYS A 100 -15.32 -17.57 1.13
N ASN A 101 -16.50 -17.55 0.52
CA ASN A 101 -16.89 -16.58 -0.51
C ASN A 101 -16.66 -15.12 -0.11
N GLN A 102 -16.84 -14.77 1.17
CA GLN A 102 -16.59 -13.40 1.66
C GLN A 102 -15.14 -12.93 1.44
N TYR A 103 -14.16 -13.82 1.64
CA TYR A 103 -12.75 -13.49 1.45
C TYR A 103 -12.42 -13.41 -0.04
N ARG A 104 -12.90 -14.36 -0.84
CA ARG A 104 -12.74 -14.31 -2.30
C ARG A 104 -13.28 -13.01 -2.88
N SER A 105 -14.50 -12.64 -2.48
CA SER A 105 -15.12 -11.38 -2.89
C SER A 105 -14.28 -10.18 -2.46
N ALA A 106 -13.77 -10.15 -1.22
CA ALA A 106 -12.88 -9.07 -0.77
C ALA A 106 -11.60 -8.96 -1.61
N GLY A 107 -10.96 -10.10 -1.94
CA GLY A 107 -9.79 -10.14 -2.81
C GLY A 107 -10.06 -9.55 -4.20
N PHE A 108 -11.17 -9.94 -4.84
CA PHE A 108 -11.59 -9.35 -6.11
C PHE A 108 -11.90 -7.85 -6.00
N THR A 109 -12.59 -7.43 -4.94
CA THR A 109 -12.91 -6.02 -4.70
C THR A 109 -11.65 -5.18 -4.56
N VAL A 110 -10.63 -5.65 -3.84
CA VAL A 110 -9.35 -4.94 -3.70
C VAL A 110 -8.68 -4.76 -5.05
N ILE A 111 -8.59 -5.81 -5.86
CA ILE A 111 -8.00 -5.73 -7.21
C ILE A 111 -8.76 -4.72 -8.07
N LEU A 112 -10.09 -4.82 -8.10
CA LEU A 112 -10.94 -3.94 -8.88
C LEU A 112 -10.76 -2.47 -8.48
N VAL A 113 -10.78 -2.18 -7.17
CA VAL A 113 -10.60 -0.81 -6.65
C VAL A 113 -9.22 -0.25 -7.03
N VAL A 114 -8.15 -1.04 -6.90
CA VAL A 114 -6.79 -0.62 -7.28
C VAL A 114 -6.70 -0.31 -8.78
N VAL A 115 -7.29 -1.16 -9.63
CA VAL A 115 -7.30 -0.96 -11.09
C VAL A 115 -8.12 0.27 -11.48
N LEU A 116 -9.33 0.44 -10.94
CA LEU A 116 -10.17 1.60 -11.22
C LEU A 116 -9.50 2.90 -10.74
N ALA A 117 -8.87 2.87 -9.56
CA ALA A 117 -8.07 3.99 -9.07
C ALA A 117 -6.91 4.30 -10.02
N PHE A 118 -6.17 3.29 -10.48
CA PHE A 118 -5.08 3.50 -11.42
C PHE A 118 -5.57 4.20 -12.69
N ILE A 119 -6.67 3.73 -13.29
CA ILE A 119 -7.27 4.35 -14.49
C ILE A 119 -7.71 5.79 -14.21
N PHE A 120 -8.33 6.05 -13.05
CA PHE A 120 -8.80 7.38 -12.69
C PHE A 120 -7.67 8.41 -12.58
N TRP A 121 -6.54 8.07 -11.95
CA TRP A 121 -5.37 8.95 -11.81
C TRP A 121 -4.36 8.86 -12.96
N LEU A 122 -4.51 7.91 -13.90
CA LEU A 122 -3.61 7.74 -15.04
C LEU A 122 -3.27 9.03 -15.80
N PRO A 123 -4.24 9.95 -16.06
CA PRO A 123 -3.92 11.22 -16.72
C PRO A 123 -2.91 12.08 -15.98
N ILE A 124 -2.90 12.06 -14.64
CA ILE A 124 -1.92 12.79 -13.82
C ILE A 124 -0.55 12.12 -13.93
N TYR A 125 -0.49 10.79 -13.84
CA TYR A 125 0.80 10.07 -13.91
C TYR A 125 1.50 10.24 -15.26
N LEU A 126 0.73 10.34 -16.33
CA LEU A 126 1.24 10.53 -17.69
C LEU A 126 1.39 12.00 -18.10
N GLY A 127 0.99 12.96 -17.25
CA GLY A 127 0.99 14.38 -17.60
C GLY A 127 0.10 14.72 -18.80
N LEU A 128 -1.01 13.99 -18.99
CA LEU A 128 -1.96 14.26 -20.07
C LEU A 128 -2.63 15.62 -19.84
N PRO A 129 -2.98 16.35 -20.92
CA PRO A 129 -3.65 17.64 -20.79
C PRO A 129 -5.01 17.47 -20.11
N LEU A 130 -5.20 18.16 -18.98
CA LEU A 130 -6.45 18.18 -18.23
C LEU A 130 -7.06 19.58 -18.22
N SER A 131 -8.39 19.65 -18.23
CA SER A 131 -9.08 20.88 -17.86
C SER A 131 -8.88 21.15 -16.37
N GLU A 132 -8.97 22.41 -15.95
CA GLU A 132 -8.87 22.79 -14.53
C GLU A 132 -9.83 21.96 -13.65
N SER A 133 -11.09 21.82 -14.06
CA SER A 133 -12.07 20.96 -13.37
C SER A 133 -11.66 19.48 -13.30
N GLY A 134 -11.04 18.94 -14.37
CA GLY A 134 -10.59 17.55 -14.42
C GLY A 134 -9.37 17.27 -13.54
N TYR A 135 -8.51 18.27 -13.37
CA TYR A 135 -7.41 18.25 -12.42
C TYR A 135 -7.93 18.32 -10.97
N GLN A 136 -8.80 19.28 -10.65
CA GLN A 136 -9.37 19.45 -9.31
C GLN A 136 -10.17 18.23 -8.85
N LEU A 137 -10.89 17.55 -9.75
CA LEU A 137 -11.62 16.32 -9.45
C LEU A 137 -10.71 15.19 -8.91
N ARG A 138 -9.44 15.19 -9.30
CA ARG A 138 -8.45 14.18 -8.90
C ARG A 138 -7.60 14.61 -7.70
N MET A 139 -7.60 15.90 -7.38
CA MET A 139 -6.91 16.45 -6.20
C MET A 139 -7.83 16.45 -4.99
N TRP A 140 -7.96 15.28 -4.37
CA TRP A 140 -8.88 15.07 -3.25
C TRP A 140 -8.51 15.85 -2.00
N PHE A 141 -7.22 16.05 -1.76
CA PHE A 141 -6.72 16.84 -0.64
C PHE A 141 -5.97 18.05 -1.17
N ARG A 142 -6.10 19.19 -0.46
CA ARG A 142 -5.38 20.43 -0.80
C ARG A 142 -3.86 20.26 -0.77
N SER A 143 -3.36 19.30 0.01
CA SER A 143 -1.93 19.00 0.14
C SER A 143 -1.38 18.13 -0.99
N TRP A 144 -2.18 17.78 -2.00
CA TRP A 144 -1.71 17.07 -3.21
C TRP A 144 -1.20 18.03 -4.30
N ILE A 145 -1.28 19.34 -4.03
CA ILE A 145 -0.76 20.45 -4.85
C ILE A 145 0.63 20.82 -4.36
#